data_AF-A0A9P4QYA5-F1
#
_entry.id   AF-A0A9P4QYA5-F1
#
_cell.length_a   1.000
_cell.length_b   1.000
_cell.length_c   1.000
_cell.angle_alpha   90.00
_cell.angle_beta   90.00
_cell.angle_gamma   90.00
#
_symmetry.space_group_name_H-M   'P 1'
#
loop_
_entity.id
_entity.type
_entity.pdbx_description
1 polymer ?
#
loop_
_entity_poly.entity_id
_entity_poly.type
_entity_poly.pdbx_seq_one_letter_code
_entity_poly.pdbx_strand_id
1 'polypeptide(L)'
;MSNLGQGLKQQNWDINTLPKFEKSFYKEDPAVSSRSQAEVDAFRREKEITVQGTTVPRPVTEFDEAGFPSYVMNEVKAQGFSKPTAIQSQGWPMALSGRDVVGIAETGSGKTLTYCLPAIVHINAQPLLAPGDGPIVLILAPTRELAVQIQQEISKFGKSSRIRNTCVYGGVPKGPQIRDLARGVEVCIATPGRLIDMLEAGKTNLRRVTYLVLDEADRMLDMGFEPQIRKIIGQIRPDRQTCMWSATWPKEVRQLASDYQKDFIQVNIGSMDLSANHRIQQIVEVVTEYEKRDRMAKHLETIMDDKNNKVLIFTGTKRVADEITRFLRQDGWPALSIHGDKQQNERDWVLNEFKTGKSPIMVATDVASRGIGMTTTPSPLTFHLPFSMSFRVTCIDALLDTPPALAPQVHMTSSRARSLLNKLIARDPWVYW
;
A
#
# COMPACT_ATOMS: atom_id res chain seq x y z
N MET A 1 19.22 -0.73 18.67
CA MET A 1 18.28 -1.85 18.47
C MET A 1 17.17 -1.70 19.49
N SER A 2 15.89 -1.62 19.09
CA SER A 2 14.80 -1.41 20.05
C SER A 2 14.49 -2.71 20.80
N ASN A 3 14.27 -2.63 22.11
CA ASN A 3 13.83 -3.76 22.96
C ASN A 3 12.37 -4.18 22.68
N LEU A 4 11.74 -3.62 21.63
CA LEU A 4 10.34 -3.85 21.30
C LEU A 4 10.13 -5.32 20.87
N GLY A 5 9.22 -6.04 21.53
CA GLY A 5 8.96 -7.45 21.22
C GLY A 5 9.86 -8.46 21.96
N GLN A 6 10.71 -8.04 22.92
CA GLN A 6 11.50 -8.96 23.75
C GLN A 6 10.65 -9.73 24.76
N GLY A 7 9.49 -9.19 25.16
CA GLY A 7 8.55 -9.85 26.06
C GLY A 7 7.58 -10.79 25.35
N LEU A 8 7.66 -10.90 24.01
CA LEU A 8 6.82 -11.83 23.26
C LEU A 8 7.21 -13.27 23.58
N LYS A 9 6.25 -14.03 24.12
CA LYS A 9 6.42 -15.46 24.34
C LYS A 9 6.54 -16.17 23.00
N GLN A 10 7.51 -17.06 22.87
CA GLN A 10 7.60 -17.93 21.71
C GLN A 10 6.37 -18.84 21.65
N GLN A 11 5.69 -18.88 20.50
CA GLN A 11 4.58 -19.80 20.27
C GLN A 11 5.14 -21.14 19.78
N ASN A 12 4.68 -22.24 20.38
CA ASN A 12 4.94 -23.58 19.87
C ASN A 12 3.69 -24.08 19.16
N TRP A 13 3.79 -24.36 17.87
CA TRP A 13 2.67 -24.74 17.03
C TRP A 13 2.71 -26.24 16.75
N ASP A 14 1.80 -26.99 17.37
CA ASP A 14 1.54 -28.37 16.97
C ASP A 14 0.41 -28.40 15.93
N ILE A 15 0.80 -28.58 14.66
CA ILE A 15 -0.10 -28.56 13.50
C ILE A 15 -1.24 -29.58 13.65
N ASN A 16 -1.01 -30.71 14.32
CA ASN A 16 -2.01 -31.77 14.47
C ASN A 16 -3.13 -31.38 15.43
N THR A 17 -2.85 -30.46 16.35
CA THR A 17 -3.81 -29.99 17.36
C THR A 17 -4.53 -28.71 16.94
N LEU A 18 -4.07 -28.05 15.87
CA LEU A 18 -4.65 -26.80 15.42
C LEU A 18 -6.04 -27.03 14.82
N PRO A 19 -7.02 -26.16 15.11
CA PRO A 19 -8.31 -26.19 14.44
C PRO A 19 -8.11 -26.06 12.94
N LYS A 20 -8.67 -27.02 12.19
CA LYS A 20 -8.69 -26.96 10.73
C LYS A 20 -9.55 -25.78 10.27
N PHE A 21 -9.16 -25.16 9.18
CA PHE A 21 -9.91 -24.09 8.55
C PHE A 21 -9.96 -24.29 7.04
N GLU A 22 -11.06 -23.84 6.44
CA GLU A 22 -11.17 -23.75 4.99
C GLU A 22 -10.42 -22.51 4.50
N LYS A 23 -9.66 -22.66 3.42
CA LYS A 23 -8.95 -21.55 2.76
C LYS A 23 -9.06 -21.54 1.23
N SER A 24 -9.52 -22.64 0.64
CA SER A 24 -9.67 -22.78 -0.80
C SER A 24 -11.16 -22.65 -1.14
N PHE A 25 -11.54 -21.47 -1.59
CA PHE A 25 -12.93 -21.11 -1.89
C PHE A 25 -13.16 -20.96 -3.39
N TYR A 26 -12.09 -20.83 -4.18
CA TYR A 26 -12.18 -20.59 -5.60
C TYR A 26 -12.83 -21.77 -6.32
N LYS A 27 -13.97 -21.50 -6.94
CA LYS A 27 -14.63 -22.39 -7.90
C LYS A 27 -14.56 -21.69 -9.24
N GLU A 28 -13.81 -22.28 -10.16
CA GLU A 28 -13.63 -21.70 -11.49
C GLU A 28 -14.98 -21.66 -12.23
N ASP A 29 -15.31 -20.49 -12.76
CA ASP A 29 -16.56 -20.29 -13.49
C ASP A 29 -16.55 -21.08 -14.82
N PRO A 30 -17.68 -21.65 -15.28
CA PRO A 30 -17.76 -22.32 -16.58
C PRO A 30 -17.26 -21.48 -17.76
N ALA A 31 -17.47 -20.16 -17.75
CA ALA A 31 -16.96 -19.25 -18.77
C ALA A 31 -15.42 -19.12 -18.72
N VAL A 32 -14.82 -19.23 -17.54
CA VAL A 32 -13.36 -19.19 -17.37
C VAL A 32 -12.71 -20.51 -17.78
N SER A 33 -13.32 -21.64 -17.39
CA SER A 33 -12.83 -22.99 -17.70
C SER A 33 -12.93 -23.33 -19.20
N SER A 34 -13.95 -22.81 -19.90
CA SER A 34 -14.14 -23.02 -21.34
C SER A 34 -13.17 -22.24 -22.23
N ARG A 35 -12.46 -21.22 -21.70
CA ARG A 35 -11.45 -20.47 -22.47
C ARG A 35 -10.31 -21.39 -22.90
N SER A 36 -9.86 -21.24 -24.14
CA SER A 36 -8.64 -21.87 -24.61
C SER A 36 -7.42 -21.23 -23.94
N GLN A 37 -6.31 -21.96 -23.87
CA GLN A 37 -5.05 -21.41 -23.35
C GLN A 37 -4.59 -20.19 -24.18
N ALA A 38 -4.84 -20.19 -25.49
CA ALA A 38 -4.52 -19.07 -26.37
C ALA A 38 -5.30 -17.80 -26.01
N GLU A 39 -6.57 -17.90 -25.66
CA GLU A 39 -7.38 -16.76 -25.20
C GLU A 39 -6.90 -16.23 -23.85
N VAL A 40 -6.57 -17.13 -22.92
CA VAL A 40 -6.00 -16.75 -21.62
C VAL A 40 -4.67 -16.01 -21.79
N ASP A 41 -3.79 -16.51 -22.65
CA ASP A 41 -2.49 -15.90 -22.93
C ASP A 41 -2.63 -14.58 -23.70
N ALA A 42 -3.62 -14.47 -24.60
CA ALA A 42 -3.95 -13.21 -25.27
C ALA A 42 -4.44 -12.15 -24.28
N PHE A 43 -5.36 -12.50 -23.38
CA PHE A 43 -5.83 -11.59 -22.33
C PHE A 43 -4.71 -11.16 -21.39
N ARG A 44 -3.87 -12.10 -20.95
CA ARG A 44 -2.70 -11.78 -20.12
C ARG A 44 -1.77 -10.81 -20.82
N ARG A 45 -1.51 -11.00 -22.11
CA ARG A 45 -0.69 -10.08 -22.92
C ARG A 45 -1.32 -8.70 -23.04
N GLU A 46 -2.62 -8.63 -23.32
CA GLU A 46 -3.38 -7.38 -23.43
C GLU A 46 -3.36 -6.57 -22.12
N LYS A 47 -3.47 -7.26 -20.98
CA LYS A 47 -3.47 -6.64 -19.65
C LYS A 47 -2.09 -6.57 -19.00
N GLU A 48 -1.03 -6.89 -19.74
CA GLU A 48 0.35 -6.92 -19.26
C GLU A 48 0.55 -7.77 -17.99
N ILE A 49 -0.18 -8.88 -17.89
CA ILE A 49 -0.13 -9.84 -16.79
C ILE A 49 0.95 -10.88 -17.07
N THR A 50 1.92 -10.97 -16.16
CA THR A 50 2.89 -12.07 -16.10
C THR A 50 2.66 -12.87 -14.83
N VAL A 51 2.67 -14.20 -14.92
CA VAL A 51 2.48 -15.10 -13.76
C VAL A 51 3.68 -16.00 -13.55
N GLN A 52 3.97 -16.35 -12.29
CA GLN A 52 5.00 -17.31 -11.91
C GLN A 52 4.46 -18.29 -10.88
N GLY A 53 4.97 -19.52 -10.90
CA GLY A 53 4.52 -20.63 -10.06
C GLY A 53 3.78 -21.71 -10.87
N THR A 54 3.42 -22.79 -10.19
CA THR A 54 2.71 -23.93 -10.78
C THR A 54 1.21 -23.74 -10.67
N THR A 55 0.41 -24.28 -11.60
CA THR A 55 -1.06 -24.35 -11.49
C THR A 55 -1.73 -23.03 -11.08
N VAL A 56 -1.30 -21.92 -11.70
CA VAL A 56 -1.85 -20.59 -11.42
C VAL A 56 -3.28 -20.53 -11.98
N PRO A 57 -4.30 -20.17 -11.16
CA PRO A 57 -5.68 -20.01 -11.64
C PRO A 57 -5.78 -19.06 -12.84
N ARG A 58 -6.74 -19.31 -13.72
CA ARG A 58 -6.98 -18.47 -14.89
C ARG A 58 -7.53 -17.09 -14.46
N PRO A 59 -7.19 -16.02 -15.20
CA PRO A 59 -7.72 -14.70 -14.89
C PRO A 59 -9.21 -14.64 -15.21
N VAL A 60 -9.94 -13.89 -14.39
CA VAL A 60 -11.34 -13.54 -14.63
C VAL A 60 -11.44 -12.25 -15.41
N THR A 61 -12.40 -12.14 -16.32
CA THR A 61 -12.58 -10.95 -17.18
C THR A 61 -13.74 -10.08 -16.73
N GLU A 62 -14.71 -10.67 -16.04
CA GLU A 62 -15.89 -9.99 -15.50
C GLU A 62 -16.01 -10.26 -14.00
N PHE A 63 -16.71 -9.39 -13.25
CA PHE A 63 -16.85 -9.56 -11.80
C PHE A 63 -17.58 -10.85 -11.43
N ASP A 64 -18.62 -11.21 -12.19
CA ASP A 64 -19.46 -12.38 -11.88
C ASP A 64 -18.68 -13.70 -12.03
N GLU A 65 -17.57 -13.71 -12.79
CA GLU A 65 -16.67 -14.85 -12.96
C GLU A 65 -15.73 -15.08 -11.76
N ALA A 66 -15.60 -14.10 -10.86
CA ALA A 66 -14.69 -14.18 -9.71
C ALA A 66 -15.12 -15.21 -8.65
N GLY A 67 -16.34 -15.74 -8.74
CA GLY A 67 -16.86 -16.72 -7.78
C GLY A 67 -17.14 -16.13 -6.40
N PHE A 68 -17.29 -14.79 -6.30
CA PHE A 68 -17.64 -14.13 -5.05
C PHE A 68 -19.10 -14.39 -4.66
N PRO A 69 -19.39 -14.55 -3.36
CA PRO A 69 -20.76 -14.59 -2.87
C PRO A 69 -21.56 -13.31 -3.19
N SER A 70 -22.88 -13.43 -3.29
CA SER A 70 -23.78 -12.33 -3.67
C SER A 70 -23.64 -11.08 -2.78
N TYR A 71 -23.40 -11.25 -1.48
CA TYR A 71 -23.21 -10.13 -0.55
C TYR A 71 -21.93 -9.32 -0.81
N VAL A 72 -20.89 -9.93 -1.38
CA VAL A 72 -19.67 -9.22 -1.83
C VAL A 72 -19.93 -8.57 -3.17
N MET A 73 -20.54 -9.31 -4.10
CA MET A 73 -20.83 -8.85 -5.45
C MET A 73 -21.77 -7.63 -5.49
N ASN A 74 -22.77 -7.59 -4.61
CA ASN A 74 -23.67 -6.45 -4.48
C ASN A 74 -22.91 -5.17 -4.08
N GLU A 75 -21.93 -5.29 -3.19
CA GLU A 75 -21.12 -4.13 -2.79
C GLU A 75 -20.16 -3.71 -3.91
N VAL A 76 -19.54 -4.65 -4.62
CA VAL A 76 -18.69 -4.35 -5.79
C VAL A 76 -19.49 -3.59 -6.85
N LYS A 77 -20.72 -4.02 -7.14
CA LYS A 77 -21.64 -3.35 -8.07
C LYS A 77 -22.07 -1.98 -7.55
N ALA A 78 -22.29 -1.83 -6.25
CA ALA A 78 -22.66 -0.55 -5.62
C ALA A 78 -21.54 0.51 -5.69
N GLN A 79 -20.27 0.10 -5.76
CA GLN A 79 -19.14 1.01 -5.97
C GLN A 79 -19.05 1.54 -7.42
N GLY A 80 -19.87 1.04 -8.35
CA GLY A 80 -19.94 1.54 -9.72
C GLY A 80 -18.76 1.14 -10.61
N PHE A 81 -17.99 0.11 -10.25
CA PHE A 81 -16.93 -0.39 -11.11
C PHE A 81 -17.52 -1.10 -12.33
N SER A 82 -16.96 -0.84 -13.52
CA SER A 82 -17.41 -1.44 -14.77
C SER A 82 -16.83 -2.84 -14.98
N LYS A 83 -15.53 -3.02 -14.72
CA LYS A 83 -14.79 -4.28 -14.89
C LYS A 83 -13.65 -4.41 -13.87
N PRO A 84 -13.20 -5.65 -13.56
CA PRO A 84 -12.01 -5.84 -12.74
C PRO A 84 -10.77 -5.24 -13.38
N THR A 85 -9.88 -4.66 -12.58
CA THR A 85 -8.56 -4.23 -13.04
C THR A 85 -7.68 -5.44 -13.36
N ALA A 86 -6.54 -5.26 -14.03
CA ALA A 86 -5.63 -6.35 -14.38
C ALA A 86 -5.15 -7.14 -13.15
N ILE A 87 -4.79 -6.45 -12.07
CA ILE A 87 -4.37 -7.10 -10.81
C ILE A 87 -5.54 -7.82 -10.12
N GLN A 88 -6.76 -7.30 -10.22
CA GLN A 88 -7.95 -7.96 -9.65
C GLN A 88 -8.32 -9.22 -10.45
N SER A 89 -8.29 -9.11 -11.79
CA SER A 89 -8.59 -10.17 -12.75
C SER A 89 -7.77 -11.43 -12.47
N GLN A 90 -6.48 -11.28 -12.22
CA GLN A 90 -5.60 -12.41 -11.91
C GLN A 90 -5.47 -12.67 -10.40
N GLY A 91 -5.49 -11.64 -9.56
CA GLY A 91 -5.22 -11.74 -8.13
C GLY A 91 -6.38 -12.31 -7.29
N TRP A 92 -7.64 -12.06 -7.66
CA TRP A 92 -8.79 -12.66 -6.95
C TRP A 92 -8.83 -14.17 -7.02
N PRO A 93 -8.78 -14.82 -8.21
CA PRO A 93 -8.80 -16.28 -8.26
C PRO A 93 -7.57 -16.89 -7.57
N MET A 94 -6.41 -16.22 -7.62
CA MET A 94 -5.21 -16.61 -6.87
C MET A 94 -5.43 -16.56 -5.36
N ALA A 95 -5.95 -15.45 -4.83
CA ALA A 95 -6.20 -15.29 -3.40
C ALA A 95 -7.31 -16.22 -2.89
N LEU A 96 -8.39 -16.42 -3.65
CA LEU A 96 -9.48 -17.34 -3.30
C LEU A 96 -9.06 -18.82 -3.37
N SER A 97 -7.97 -19.15 -4.08
CA SER A 97 -7.46 -20.54 -4.13
C SER A 97 -6.89 -21.03 -2.80
N GLY A 98 -6.59 -20.13 -1.86
CA GLY A 98 -6.02 -20.45 -0.56
C GLY A 98 -4.50 -20.65 -0.55
N ARG A 99 -3.83 -20.39 -1.67
CA ARG A 99 -2.37 -20.40 -1.79
C ARG A 99 -1.78 -19.07 -1.33
N ASP A 100 -0.50 -19.09 -0.97
CA ASP A 100 0.25 -17.86 -0.73
C ASP A 100 0.42 -17.10 -2.04
N VAL A 101 0.31 -15.78 -1.99
CA VAL A 101 0.27 -14.92 -3.19
C VAL A 101 1.29 -13.80 -3.07
N VAL A 102 1.98 -13.51 -4.16
CA VAL A 102 2.71 -12.26 -4.35
C VAL A 102 2.06 -11.50 -5.51
N GLY A 103 1.56 -10.30 -5.23
CA GLY A 103 0.92 -9.45 -6.24
C GLY A 103 1.67 -8.14 -6.44
N ILE A 104 2.17 -7.93 -7.65
CA ILE A 104 2.99 -6.79 -8.01
C ILE A 104 2.27 -6.00 -9.09
N ALA A 105 1.89 -4.78 -8.79
CA ALA A 105 1.24 -3.87 -9.72
C ALA A 105 1.48 -2.44 -9.27
N GLU A 106 1.44 -1.46 -10.18
CA GLU A 106 1.51 -0.05 -9.80
C GLU A 106 0.46 0.29 -8.72
N THR A 107 0.72 1.31 -7.90
CA THR A 107 -0.31 1.78 -6.95
C THR A 107 -1.53 2.34 -7.73
N GLY A 108 -2.69 2.47 -7.09
CA GLY A 108 -3.91 2.86 -7.79
C GLY A 108 -4.50 1.79 -8.73
N SER A 109 -3.79 0.70 -9.02
CA SER A 109 -4.29 -0.46 -9.80
C SER A 109 -5.40 -1.29 -9.13
N GLY A 110 -5.76 -0.99 -7.88
CA GLY A 110 -6.81 -1.74 -7.16
C GLY A 110 -6.31 -2.92 -6.30
N LYS A 111 -5.02 -2.96 -5.94
CA LYS A 111 -4.43 -3.98 -5.03
C LYS A 111 -5.22 -4.15 -3.73
N THR A 112 -5.67 -3.05 -3.11
CA THR A 112 -6.41 -3.09 -1.85
C THR A 112 -7.67 -3.95 -1.93
N LEU A 113 -8.51 -3.76 -2.94
CA LEU A 113 -9.70 -4.61 -3.14
C LEU A 113 -9.32 -6.04 -3.55
N THR A 114 -8.14 -6.22 -4.14
CA THR A 114 -7.65 -7.54 -4.54
C THR A 114 -7.43 -8.44 -3.33
N TYR A 115 -6.95 -7.92 -2.20
CA TYR A 115 -6.78 -8.70 -0.98
C TYR A 115 -7.92 -8.55 0.04
N CYS A 116 -8.67 -7.45 0.03
CA CYS A 116 -9.76 -7.22 0.98
C CYS A 116 -11.01 -8.06 0.68
N LEU A 117 -11.39 -8.22 -0.59
CA LEU A 117 -12.60 -8.99 -0.92
C LEU A 117 -12.44 -10.49 -0.62
N PRO A 118 -11.31 -11.15 -0.99
CA PRO A 118 -11.06 -12.53 -0.57
C PRO A 118 -10.99 -12.68 0.96
N ALA A 119 -10.45 -11.69 1.67
CA ALA A 119 -10.41 -11.71 3.14
C ALA A 119 -11.82 -11.76 3.77
N ILE A 120 -12.81 -11.09 3.18
CA ILE A 120 -14.22 -11.13 3.62
C ILE A 120 -14.82 -12.53 3.41
N VAL A 121 -14.59 -13.14 2.24
CA VAL A 121 -15.01 -14.53 1.98
C VAL A 121 -14.36 -15.48 2.97
N HIS A 122 -13.06 -15.31 3.19
CA HIS A 122 -12.28 -16.11 4.12
C HIS A 122 -12.85 -16.06 5.53
N ILE A 123 -13.19 -14.87 6.04
CA ILE A 123 -13.79 -14.69 7.38
C ILE A 123 -15.12 -15.43 7.50
N ASN A 124 -16.01 -15.29 6.51
CA ASN A 124 -17.35 -15.85 6.58
C ASN A 124 -17.36 -17.39 6.52
N ALA A 125 -16.28 -18.01 6.06
CA ALA A 125 -16.09 -19.45 6.10
C ALA A 125 -15.48 -19.95 7.43
N GLN A 126 -15.11 -19.06 8.35
CA GLN A 126 -14.58 -19.43 9.66
C GLN A 126 -15.67 -19.46 10.73
N PRO A 127 -15.48 -20.24 11.81
CA PRO A 127 -16.31 -20.12 13.00
C PRO A 127 -16.31 -18.68 13.54
N LEU A 128 -17.46 -18.22 14.02
CA LEU A 128 -17.59 -16.91 14.65
C LEU A 128 -16.58 -16.75 15.80
N LEU A 129 -16.18 -15.50 16.07
CA LEU A 129 -15.26 -15.20 17.16
C LEU A 129 -15.89 -15.50 18.52
N ALA A 130 -15.16 -16.23 19.36
CA ALA A 130 -15.49 -16.39 20.77
C ALA A 130 -14.88 -15.24 21.60
N PRO A 131 -15.41 -14.96 22.81
CA PRO A 131 -14.77 -14.02 23.72
C PRO A 131 -13.29 -14.38 23.98
N GLY A 132 -12.39 -13.41 23.79
CA GLY A 132 -10.95 -13.60 23.93
C GLY A 132 -10.22 -14.06 22.66
N ASP A 133 -10.94 -14.35 21.58
CA ASP A 133 -10.32 -14.62 20.28
C ASP A 133 -9.65 -13.37 19.70
N GLY A 134 -8.51 -13.61 19.03
CA GLY A 134 -7.86 -12.64 18.18
C GLY A 134 -8.51 -12.55 16.78
N PRO A 135 -7.98 -11.67 15.92
CA PRO A 135 -8.49 -11.53 14.55
C PRO A 135 -8.27 -12.78 13.70
N ILE A 136 -9.10 -12.94 12.67
CA ILE A 136 -8.96 -13.97 11.62
C ILE A 136 -8.06 -13.46 10.50
N VAL A 137 -8.21 -12.18 10.16
CA VAL A 137 -7.43 -11.47 9.13
C VAL A 137 -6.53 -10.45 9.79
N LEU A 138 -5.24 -10.49 9.46
CA LEU A 138 -4.28 -9.46 9.83
C LEU A 138 -3.72 -8.80 8.58
N ILE A 139 -3.80 -7.47 8.51
CA ILE A 139 -3.20 -6.67 7.44
C ILE A 139 -2.15 -5.76 8.05
N LEU A 140 -0.90 -5.92 7.62
CA LEU A 140 0.21 -5.08 8.06
C LEU A 140 0.50 -4.02 6.99
N ALA A 141 0.60 -2.78 7.43
CA ALA A 141 0.96 -1.64 6.61
C ALA A 141 2.12 -0.83 7.23
N PRO A 142 3.01 -0.24 6.43
CA PRO A 142 4.19 0.48 6.92
C PRO A 142 3.87 1.83 7.58
N THR A 143 2.76 2.47 7.21
CA THR A 143 2.38 3.80 7.69
C THR A 143 0.99 3.77 8.31
N ARG A 144 0.75 4.73 9.21
CA ARG A 144 -0.52 4.85 9.94
C ARG A 144 -1.64 5.26 8.99
N GLU A 145 -1.30 6.17 8.09
CA GLU A 145 -2.17 6.77 7.09
C GLU A 145 -2.68 5.71 6.10
N LEU A 146 -1.80 4.79 5.67
CA LEU A 146 -2.18 3.66 4.83
C LEU A 146 -3.06 2.66 5.59
N ALA A 147 -2.74 2.38 6.85
CA ALA A 147 -3.55 1.48 7.68
C ALA A 147 -5.00 2.00 7.84
N VAL A 148 -5.17 3.30 8.06
CA VAL A 148 -6.51 3.92 8.14
C VAL A 148 -7.24 3.86 6.78
N GLN A 149 -6.55 4.04 5.66
CA GLN A 149 -7.16 3.91 4.33
C GLN A 149 -7.66 2.49 4.06
N ILE A 150 -6.85 1.48 4.37
CA ILE A 150 -7.27 0.08 4.23
C ILE A 150 -8.47 -0.20 5.13
N GLN A 151 -8.48 0.33 6.37
CA GLN A 151 -9.62 0.20 7.27
C GLN A 151 -10.90 0.80 6.68
N GLN A 152 -10.81 1.98 6.05
CA GLN A 152 -11.94 2.63 5.39
C GLN A 152 -12.47 1.78 4.23
N GLU A 153 -11.60 1.22 3.40
CA GLU A 153 -12.01 0.32 2.32
C GLU A 153 -12.73 -0.91 2.89
N ILE A 154 -12.14 -1.62 3.86
CA ILE A 154 -12.78 -2.78 4.50
C ILE A 154 -14.12 -2.42 5.13
N SER A 155 -14.25 -1.21 5.69
CA SER A 155 -15.50 -0.77 6.31
C SER A 155 -16.63 -0.52 5.32
N LYS A 156 -16.33 -0.28 4.04
CA LYS A 156 -17.34 -0.22 2.97
C LYS A 156 -17.94 -1.61 2.75
N PHE A 157 -17.08 -2.61 2.56
CA PHE A 157 -17.50 -3.98 2.24
C PHE A 157 -17.90 -4.83 3.46
N GLY A 158 -17.49 -4.45 4.67
CA GLY A 158 -17.80 -5.19 5.90
C GLY A 158 -19.22 -4.98 6.43
N LYS A 159 -19.88 -3.87 6.07
CA LYS A 159 -21.23 -3.52 6.59
C LYS A 159 -22.28 -4.56 6.25
N SER A 160 -22.25 -5.12 5.04
CA SER A 160 -23.19 -6.15 4.60
C SER A 160 -22.96 -7.50 5.30
N SER A 161 -21.75 -7.75 5.80
CA SER A 161 -21.30 -9.04 6.34
C SER A 161 -21.16 -9.07 7.87
N ARG A 162 -21.56 -8.00 8.58
CA ARG A 162 -21.38 -7.85 10.04
C ARG A 162 -19.92 -8.03 10.51
N ILE A 163 -18.96 -7.74 9.64
CA ILE A 163 -17.53 -7.87 9.92
C ILE A 163 -17.06 -6.62 10.68
N ARG A 164 -16.52 -6.81 11.88
CA ARG A 164 -15.88 -5.76 12.67
C ARG A 164 -14.41 -5.69 12.32
N ASN A 165 -13.91 -4.47 12.23
CA ASN A 165 -12.50 -4.19 12.00
C ASN A 165 -12.01 -3.11 12.95
N THR A 166 -10.70 -3.07 13.18
CA THR A 166 -10.05 -1.96 13.88
C THR A 166 -8.67 -1.69 13.29
N CYS A 167 -8.16 -0.48 13.54
CA CYS A 167 -6.84 -0.06 13.09
C CYS A 167 -5.91 0.19 14.30
N VAL A 168 -4.79 -0.53 14.34
CA VAL A 168 -3.86 -0.59 15.47
C VAL A 168 -2.54 0.09 15.09
N TYR A 169 -2.38 1.34 15.50
CA TYR A 169 -1.21 2.13 15.14
C TYR A 169 -0.76 3.14 16.20
N GLY A 170 0.51 3.52 16.15
CA GLY A 170 1.18 4.40 17.12
C GLY A 170 0.68 5.85 17.13
N GLY A 171 1.09 6.64 18.12
CA GLY A 171 0.85 8.10 18.15
C GLY A 171 -0.57 8.56 18.50
N VAL A 172 -1.49 7.62 18.73
CA VAL A 172 -2.82 7.87 19.29
C VAL A 172 -3.04 7.08 20.58
N PRO A 173 -4.00 7.48 21.45
CA PRO A 173 -4.28 6.77 22.69
C PRO A 173 -4.55 5.27 22.49
N LYS A 174 -3.97 4.43 23.37
CA LYS A 174 -4.14 2.96 23.29
C LYS A 174 -5.56 2.51 23.68
N GLY A 175 -6.23 3.26 24.56
CA GLY A 175 -7.50 2.85 25.18
C GLY A 175 -8.60 2.44 24.18
N PRO A 176 -8.92 3.25 23.15
CA PRO A 176 -9.89 2.88 22.12
C PRO A 176 -9.49 1.60 21.36
N GLN A 177 -8.23 1.49 20.93
CA GLN A 177 -7.72 0.31 20.22
C GLN A 177 -7.81 -0.96 21.08
N ILE A 178 -7.48 -0.87 22.37
CA ILE A 178 -7.61 -1.99 23.33
C ILE A 178 -9.08 -2.41 23.46
N ARG A 179 -10.00 -1.44 23.54
CA ARG A 179 -11.42 -1.71 23.68
C ARG A 179 -11.99 -2.41 22.45
N ASP A 180 -11.59 -1.99 21.26
CA ASP A 180 -12.00 -2.63 20.01
C ASP A 180 -11.47 -4.07 19.93
N LEU A 181 -10.18 -4.28 20.21
CA LEU A 181 -9.58 -5.62 20.24
C LEU A 181 -10.26 -6.54 21.27
N ALA A 182 -10.56 -6.02 22.47
CA ALA A 182 -11.24 -6.79 23.53
C ALA A 182 -12.69 -7.16 23.19
N ARG A 183 -13.39 -6.35 22.37
CA ARG A 183 -14.73 -6.67 21.86
C ARG A 183 -14.72 -7.79 20.82
N GLY A 184 -13.55 -8.12 20.27
CA GLY A 184 -13.38 -9.03 19.15
C GLY A 184 -13.58 -8.30 17.83
N VAL A 185 -12.60 -8.45 16.93
CA VAL A 185 -12.62 -7.93 15.56
C VAL A 185 -12.17 -9.03 14.62
N GLU A 186 -12.87 -9.23 13.52
CA GLU A 186 -12.51 -10.25 12.54
C GLU A 186 -11.31 -9.80 11.70
N VAL A 187 -11.18 -8.48 11.45
CA VAL A 187 -10.05 -7.87 10.74
C VAL A 187 -9.26 -6.90 11.65
N CYS A 188 -7.95 -7.10 11.76
CA CYS A 188 -7.03 -6.14 12.35
C CYS A 188 -6.13 -5.56 11.27
N ILE A 189 -6.14 -4.24 11.10
CA ILE A 189 -5.19 -3.51 10.25
C ILE A 189 -4.18 -2.86 11.19
N ALA A 190 -2.87 -3.03 10.98
CA ALA A 190 -1.91 -2.56 11.96
C ALA A 190 -0.59 -2.07 11.37
N THR A 191 0.01 -1.10 12.06
CA THR A 191 1.45 -0.82 11.92
C THR A 191 2.23 -1.71 12.89
N PRO A 192 3.38 -2.28 12.50
CA PRO A 192 4.06 -3.33 13.27
C PRO A 192 4.35 -2.95 14.73
N GLY A 193 4.86 -1.75 14.97
CA GLY A 193 5.31 -1.35 16.30
C GLY A 193 4.19 -1.33 17.34
N ARG A 194 3.00 -0.80 17.00
CA ARG A 194 1.86 -0.79 17.94
C ARG A 194 1.25 -2.17 18.11
N LEU A 195 1.25 -3.00 17.07
CA LEU A 195 0.75 -4.37 17.19
C LEU A 195 1.61 -5.19 18.16
N ILE A 196 2.94 -5.09 18.07
CA ILE A 196 3.86 -5.78 18.98
C ILE A 196 3.57 -5.37 20.44
N ASP A 197 3.42 -4.08 20.71
CA ASP A 197 3.06 -3.55 22.03
C ASP A 197 1.73 -4.12 22.55
N MET A 198 0.70 -4.23 21.69
CA MET A 198 -0.59 -4.85 22.06
C MET A 198 -0.48 -6.36 22.32
N LEU A 199 0.39 -7.06 21.59
CA LEU A 199 0.66 -8.50 21.78
C LEU A 199 1.44 -8.75 23.08
N GLU A 200 2.49 -7.99 23.34
CA GLU A 200 3.28 -8.07 24.57
C GLU A 200 2.43 -7.80 25.82
N ALA A 201 1.55 -6.80 25.74
CA ALA A 201 0.65 -6.44 26.83
C ALA A 201 -0.57 -7.38 26.97
N GLY A 202 -0.67 -8.44 26.16
CA GLY A 202 -1.77 -9.40 26.18
C GLY A 202 -3.14 -8.80 25.84
N LYS A 203 -3.18 -7.70 25.08
CA LYS A 203 -4.42 -7.01 24.68
C LYS A 203 -5.07 -7.63 23.45
N THR A 204 -4.30 -8.40 22.69
CA THR A 204 -4.77 -9.26 21.61
C THR A 204 -3.84 -10.47 21.45
N ASN A 205 -4.18 -11.39 20.56
CA ASN A 205 -3.35 -12.53 20.19
C ASN A 205 -3.56 -12.83 18.69
N LEU A 206 -2.68 -13.60 18.06
CA LEU A 206 -2.79 -13.94 16.63
C LEU A 206 -3.14 -15.42 16.38
N ARG A 207 -3.71 -16.11 17.37
CA ARG A 207 -3.96 -17.56 17.29
C ARG A 207 -4.99 -17.95 16.24
N ARG A 208 -5.95 -17.06 15.99
CA ARG A 208 -7.01 -17.21 14.98
C ARG A 208 -6.62 -16.69 13.61
N VAL A 209 -5.46 -16.03 13.47
CA VAL A 209 -5.05 -15.44 12.19
C VAL A 209 -4.73 -16.56 11.20
N THR A 210 -5.51 -16.61 10.13
CA THR A 210 -5.42 -17.61 9.06
C THR A 210 -5.23 -16.98 7.69
N TYR A 211 -5.41 -15.66 7.58
CA TYR A 211 -5.14 -14.87 6.39
C TYR A 211 -4.32 -13.63 6.77
N LEU A 212 -3.06 -13.61 6.32
CA LEU A 212 -2.09 -12.55 6.57
C LEU A 212 -1.84 -11.76 5.29
N VAL A 213 -1.93 -10.44 5.36
CA VAL A 213 -1.57 -9.53 4.28
C VAL A 213 -0.40 -8.67 4.70
N LEU A 214 0.63 -8.60 3.85
CA LEU A 214 1.68 -7.58 3.90
C LEU A 214 1.44 -6.61 2.74
N ASP A 215 0.95 -5.41 3.03
CA ASP A 215 0.84 -4.35 2.04
C ASP A 215 2.11 -3.49 2.03
N GLU A 216 2.52 -3.00 0.86
CA GLU A 216 3.86 -2.42 0.63
C GLU A 216 4.97 -3.37 1.13
N ALA A 217 4.89 -4.65 0.72
CA ALA A 217 5.72 -5.72 1.27
C ALA A 217 7.23 -5.50 1.08
N ASP A 218 7.67 -4.85 0.00
CA ASP A 218 9.05 -4.39 -0.19
C ASP A 218 9.55 -3.50 0.94
N ARG A 219 8.72 -2.57 1.42
CA ARG A 219 9.05 -1.70 2.55
C ARG A 219 8.98 -2.42 3.88
N MET A 220 8.02 -3.33 4.04
CA MET A 220 7.85 -4.11 5.27
C MET A 220 9.00 -5.11 5.48
N LEU A 221 9.62 -5.56 4.39
CA LEU A 221 10.76 -6.48 4.38
C LEU A 221 12.12 -5.77 4.24
N ASP A 222 12.14 -4.43 4.17
CA ASP A 222 13.38 -3.66 4.28
C ASP A 222 13.97 -3.77 5.70
N MET A 223 15.28 -3.55 5.84
CA MET A 223 16.08 -3.77 7.06
C MET A 223 15.54 -3.03 8.30
N GLY A 224 14.68 -2.01 8.14
CA GLY A 224 14.05 -1.30 9.24
C GLY A 224 12.81 -1.98 9.85
N PHE A 225 12.03 -2.72 9.04
CA PHE A 225 10.78 -3.35 9.48
C PHE A 225 10.87 -4.87 9.62
N GLU A 226 11.77 -5.52 8.88
CA GLU A 226 11.91 -6.98 8.87
C GLU A 226 11.96 -7.60 10.28
N PRO A 227 12.73 -7.07 11.26
CA PRO A 227 12.79 -7.69 12.58
C PRO A 227 11.44 -7.63 13.32
N GLN A 228 10.65 -6.58 13.07
CA GLN A 228 9.30 -6.44 13.64
C GLN A 228 8.33 -7.41 12.96
N ILE A 229 8.42 -7.54 11.63
CA ILE A 229 7.62 -8.49 10.85
C ILE A 229 7.89 -9.92 11.28
N ARG A 230 9.16 -10.31 11.41
CA ARG A 230 9.55 -11.65 11.88
C ARG A 230 8.96 -11.97 13.24
N LYS A 231 8.97 -11.01 14.18
CA LYS A 231 8.36 -11.17 15.50
C LYS A 231 6.85 -11.37 15.42
N ILE A 232 6.14 -10.58 14.61
CA ILE A 232 4.69 -10.69 14.44
C ILE A 232 4.33 -12.03 13.80
N ILE A 233 4.98 -12.40 12.69
CA ILE A 233 4.72 -13.65 11.97
C ILE A 233 5.02 -14.87 12.85
N GLY A 234 6.06 -14.81 13.70
CA GLY A 234 6.35 -15.86 14.68
C GLY A 234 5.25 -16.11 15.71
N GLN A 235 4.29 -15.19 15.85
CA GLN A 235 3.11 -15.34 16.71
C GLN A 235 1.88 -15.90 15.97
N ILE A 236 2.01 -16.21 14.67
CA ILE A 236 0.93 -16.72 13.82
C ILE A 236 1.20 -18.19 13.48
N ARG A 237 0.13 -18.98 13.36
CA ARG A 237 0.20 -20.37 12.90
C ARG A 237 0.87 -20.49 11.51
N PRO A 238 1.63 -21.57 11.25
CA PRO A 238 2.42 -21.72 10.02
C PRO A 238 1.60 -22.11 8.78
N ASP A 239 0.38 -22.60 8.95
CA ASP A 239 -0.52 -23.06 7.87
C ASP A 239 -1.48 -21.97 7.35
N ARG A 240 -1.34 -20.74 7.86
CA ARG A 240 -2.00 -19.52 7.36
C ARG A 240 -1.76 -19.33 5.86
N GLN A 241 -2.65 -18.57 5.22
CA GLN A 241 -2.39 -18.01 3.90
C GLN A 241 -1.68 -16.66 4.04
N THR A 242 -0.61 -16.44 3.28
CA THR A 242 0.19 -15.20 3.27
C THR A 242 0.15 -14.53 1.90
N CYS A 243 -0.43 -13.34 1.84
CA CYS A 243 -0.53 -12.52 0.63
C CYS A 243 0.35 -11.28 0.75
N MET A 244 1.33 -11.12 -0.12
CA MET A 244 2.21 -9.94 -0.18
C MET A 244 1.88 -9.09 -1.39
N TRP A 245 1.75 -7.78 -1.18
CA TRP A 245 1.38 -6.84 -2.24
C TRP A 245 2.34 -5.66 -2.25
N SER A 246 2.82 -5.28 -3.44
CA SER A 246 3.65 -4.09 -3.59
C SER A 246 3.60 -3.54 -5.01
N ALA A 247 4.07 -2.30 -5.18
CA ALA A 247 4.38 -1.73 -6.48
C ALA A 247 5.79 -2.11 -6.97
N THR A 248 6.71 -2.48 -6.08
CA THR A 248 8.07 -2.86 -6.46
C THR A 248 8.46 -4.19 -5.83
N TRP A 249 9.30 -4.97 -6.52
CA TRP A 249 9.70 -6.30 -6.04
C TRP A 249 11.16 -6.62 -6.36
N PRO A 250 12.10 -5.92 -5.69
CA PRO A 250 13.54 -6.08 -5.95
C PRO A 250 14.05 -7.45 -5.47
N LYS A 251 15.23 -7.87 -5.95
CA LYS A 251 15.77 -9.21 -5.71
C LYS A 251 16.02 -9.52 -4.23
N GLU A 252 16.42 -8.51 -3.46
CA GLU A 252 16.72 -8.60 -2.04
C GLU A 252 15.44 -8.94 -1.25
N VAL A 253 14.32 -8.30 -1.60
CA VAL A 253 13.00 -8.56 -1.00
C VAL A 253 12.49 -9.94 -1.38
N ARG A 254 12.74 -10.42 -2.62
CA ARG A 254 12.31 -11.76 -3.06
C ARG A 254 12.89 -12.88 -2.19
N GLN A 255 14.16 -12.77 -1.81
CA GLN A 255 14.82 -13.75 -0.94
C GLN A 255 14.23 -13.73 0.47
N LEU A 256 13.94 -12.55 1.02
CA LEU A 256 13.31 -12.44 2.33
C LEU A 256 11.85 -12.90 2.31
N ALA A 257 11.11 -12.64 1.24
CA ALA A 257 9.71 -13.06 1.11
C ALA A 257 9.56 -14.59 1.18
N SER A 258 10.52 -15.36 0.63
CA SER A 258 10.48 -16.82 0.70
C SER A 258 10.58 -17.40 2.11
N ASP A 259 11.11 -16.65 3.09
CA ASP A 259 11.11 -17.08 4.51
C ASP A 259 9.71 -17.10 5.12
N TYR A 260 8.76 -16.34 4.54
CA TYR A 260 7.44 -16.11 5.13
C TYR A 260 6.29 -16.76 4.35
N GLN A 261 6.57 -17.38 3.22
CA GLN A 261 5.59 -17.99 2.32
C GLN A 261 5.91 -19.45 2.01
N LYS A 262 4.88 -20.22 1.65
CA LYS A 262 4.99 -21.62 1.24
C LYS A 262 4.27 -21.86 -0.08
N ASP A 263 4.97 -22.42 -1.07
CA ASP A 263 4.42 -22.77 -2.38
C ASP A 263 3.57 -21.65 -3.01
N PHE A 264 4.13 -20.43 -2.99
CA PHE A 264 3.43 -19.23 -3.41
C PHE A 264 3.35 -19.12 -4.93
N ILE A 265 2.34 -18.39 -5.38
CA ILE A 265 2.17 -17.98 -6.78
C ILE A 265 2.30 -16.47 -6.89
N GLN A 266 2.90 -16.01 -7.99
CA GLN A 266 3.19 -14.60 -8.20
C GLN A 266 2.49 -14.08 -9.45
N VAL A 267 1.98 -12.85 -9.36
CA VAL A 267 1.47 -12.08 -10.49
C VAL A 267 2.17 -10.73 -10.55
N ASN A 268 2.56 -10.33 -11.76
CA ASN A 268 3.14 -9.04 -12.09
C ASN A 268 2.26 -8.38 -13.16
N ILE A 269 1.90 -7.11 -12.94
CA ILE A 269 1.21 -6.28 -13.91
C ILE A 269 2.19 -5.21 -14.41
N GLY A 270 2.31 -5.09 -15.72
CA GLY A 270 3.25 -4.19 -16.38
C GLY A 270 4.64 -4.80 -16.52
N SER A 271 5.62 -3.95 -16.85
CA SER A 271 7.00 -4.38 -17.05
C SER A 271 7.63 -4.93 -15.76
N MET A 272 8.44 -5.98 -15.90
CA MET A 272 9.28 -6.48 -14.80
C MET A 272 10.47 -5.55 -14.49
N ASP A 273 10.81 -4.66 -15.42
CA ASP A 273 11.76 -3.59 -15.21
C ASP A 273 11.07 -2.43 -14.51
N LEU A 274 11.78 -1.73 -13.61
CA LEU A 274 11.28 -0.48 -13.01
C LEU A 274 11.08 0.57 -14.11
N SER A 275 9.92 0.58 -14.75
CA SER A 275 9.51 1.62 -15.68
C SER A 275 8.72 2.68 -14.92
N ALA A 276 9.12 3.94 -15.05
CA ALA A 276 8.30 5.04 -14.57
C ALA A 276 7.01 5.12 -15.41
N ASN A 277 5.91 5.57 -14.81
CA ASN A 277 4.66 5.74 -15.54
C ASN A 277 4.85 6.80 -16.64
N HIS A 278 4.65 6.40 -17.90
CA HIS A 278 4.84 7.27 -19.07
C HIS A 278 3.90 8.48 -19.11
N ARG A 279 2.86 8.54 -18.26
CA ARG A 279 1.95 9.69 -18.13
C ARG A 279 2.51 10.84 -17.29
N ILE A 280 3.62 10.63 -16.60
CA ILE A 280 4.25 11.65 -15.74
C ILE A 280 5.43 12.26 -16.49
N GLN A 281 5.36 13.57 -16.75
CA GLN A 281 6.50 14.31 -17.30
C GLN A 281 7.55 14.48 -16.21
N GLN A 282 8.74 13.90 -16.40
CA GLN A 282 9.84 13.99 -15.46
C GLN A 282 10.84 15.05 -15.90
N ILE A 283 11.10 16.04 -15.04
CA ILE A 283 12.06 17.11 -15.28
C ILE A 283 13.14 17.01 -14.21
N VAL A 284 14.41 16.97 -14.62
CA VAL A 284 15.55 16.90 -13.70
C VAL A 284 16.42 18.13 -13.88
N GLU A 285 16.49 18.94 -12.83
CA GLU A 285 17.33 20.14 -12.78
C GLU A 285 18.56 19.91 -11.89
N VAL A 286 19.74 20.16 -12.46
CA VAL A 286 20.99 20.15 -11.70
C VAL A 286 21.28 21.58 -11.25
N VAL A 287 21.12 21.83 -9.96
CA VAL A 287 21.22 23.16 -9.34
C VAL A 287 22.10 23.12 -8.09
N THR A 288 22.72 24.23 -7.76
CA THR A 288 23.44 24.36 -6.48
C THR A 288 22.46 24.44 -5.31
N GLU A 289 22.92 24.15 -4.09
CA GLU A 289 22.06 24.24 -2.88
C GLU A 289 21.47 25.65 -2.68
N TYR A 290 22.22 26.68 -3.08
CA TYR A 290 21.79 28.07 -2.96
C TYR A 290 20.66 28.41 -3.94
N GLU A 291 20.69 27.86 -5.16
CA GLU A 291 19.69 28.11 -6.20
C GLU A 291 18.36 27.38 -5.97
N LYS A 292 18.35 26.31 -5.18
CA LYS A 292 17.15 25.48 -4.98
C LYS A 292 15.94 26.27 -4.50
N ARG A 293 16.12 27.24 -3.61
CA ARG A 293 15.01 28.04 -3.06
C ARG A 293 14.38 28.91 -4.14
N ASP A 294 15.21 29.65 -4.88
CA ASP A 294 14.74 30.55 -5.94
C ASP A 294 14.10 29.77 -7.09
N ARG A 295 14.67 28.62 -7.46
CA ARG A 295 14.08 27.73 -8.47
C ARG A 295 12.74 27.17 -7.99
N MET A 296 12.65 26.72 -6.74
CA MET A 296 11.41 26.20 -6.16
C MET A 296 10.31 27.28 -6.17
N ALA A 297 10.63 28.52 -5.79
CA ALA A 297 9.68 29.63 -5.83
C ALA A 297 9.16 29.88 -7.26
N LYS A 298 10.05 29.91 -8.26
CA LYS A 298 9.66 30.08 -9.68
C LYS A 298 8.75 28.96 -10.19
N HIS A 299 9.01 27.72 -9.82
CA HIS A 299 8.09 26.62 -10.18
C HIS A 299 6.75 26.77 -9.48
N LEU A 300 6.74 27.16 -8.20
CA LEU A 300 5.48 27.42 -7.49
C LEU A 300 4.69 28.55 -8.12
N GLU A 301 5.32 29.66 -8.53
CA GLU A 301 4.67 30.75 -9.27
C GLU A 301 4.01 30.25 -10.56
N THR A 302 4.72 29.42 -11.33
CA THR A 302 4.20 28.86 -12.58
C THR A 302 3.07 27.87 -12.35
N ILE A 303 3.20 26.99 -11.36
CA ILE A 303 2.23 25.93 -11.07
C ILE A 303 0.97 26.51 -10.43
N MET A 304 1.12 27.45 -9.50
CA MET A 304 0.01 28.02 -8.73
C MET A 304 -0.74 29.13 -9.48
N ASP A 305 -0.37 29.42 -10.73
CA ASP A 305 -1.17 30.27 -11.62
C ASP A 305 -2.58 29.69 -11.83
N ASP A 306 -2.68 28.35 -11.88
CA ASP A 306 -3.95 27.64 -11.69
C ASP A 306 -4.19 27.35 -10.20
N LYS A 307 -5.25 27.97 -9.66
CA LYS A 307 -5.65 27.84 -8.25
C LYS A 307 -6.16 26.45 -7.87
N ASN A 308 -6.44 25.59 -8.84
CA ASN A 308 -6.85 24.21 -8.59
C ASN A 308 -5.67 23.26 -8.35
N ASN A 309 -4.44 23.71 -8.63
CA ASN A 309 -3.27 22.88 -8.52
C ASN A 309 -2.89 22.61 -7.07
N LYS A 310 -2.44 21.38 -6.82
CA LYS A 310 -1.90 20.96 -5.53
C LYS A 310 -0.44 20.56 -5.70
N VAL A 311 0.41 20.99 -4.79
CA VAL A 311 1.85 20.77 -4.86
C VAL A 311 2.35 20.03 -3.63
N LEU A 312 3.01 18.89 -3.88
CA LEU A 312 3.67 18.10 -2.86
C LEU A 312 5.19 18.20 -3.01
N ILE A 313 5.84 18.77 -1.99
CA ILE A 313 7.29 19.01 -1.94
C ILE A 313 7.92 17.99 -1.00
N PHE A 314 8.82 17.14 -1.50
CA PHE A 314 9.57 16.22 -0.64
C PHE A 314 10.94 16.75 -0.25
N THR A 315 11.34 16.44 0.98
CA THR A 315 12.67 16.73 1.51
C THR A 315 13.17 15.60 2.42
N GLY A 316 14.49 15.47 2.52
CA GLY A 316 15.14 14.34 3.19
C GLY A 316 15.07 14.37 4.73
N THR A 317 14.79 15.52 5.36
CA THR A 317 14.76 15.60 6.83
C THR A 317 13.58 16.40 7.36
N LYS A 318 13.16 16.05 8.58
CA LYS A 318 12.06 16.71 9.31
C LYS A 318 12.35 18.20 9.54
N ARG A 319 13.60 18.52 9.90
CA ARG A 319 14.06 19.90 10.11
C ARG A 319 13.96 20.73 8.84
N VAL A 320 14.41 20.19 7.71
CA VAL A 320 14.34 20.90 6.43
C VAL A 320 12.88 21.08 5.98
N ALA A 321 11.98 20.12 6.26
CA ALA A 321 10.56 20.27 5.95
C ALA A 321 9.94 21.49 6.66
N ASP A 322 10.25 21.67 7.94
CA ASP A 322 9.77 22.84 8.69
C ASP A 322 10.45 24.15 8.22
N GLU A 323 11.74 24.12 7.88
CA GLU A 323 12.45 25.29 7.35
C GLU A 323 11.86 25.76 6.01
N ILE A 324 11.61 24.84 5.07
CA ILE A 324 10.96 25.14 3.77
C ILE A 324 9.56 25.69 4.01
N THR A 325 8.78 25.08 4.90
CA THR A 325 7.40 25.52 5.17
C THR A 325 7.37 26.92 5.77
N ARG A 326 8.29 27.25 6.69
CA ARG A 326 8.41 28.61 7.22
C ARG A 326 8.77 29.62 6.13
N PHE A 327 9.74 29.29 5.28
CA PHE A 327 10.13 30.13 4.15
C PHE A 327 8.94 30.41 3.22
N LEU A 328 8.25 29.37 2.78
CA LEU A 328 7.08 29.50 1.90
C LEU A 328 5.98 30.37 2.54
N ARG A 329 5.70 30.19 3.84
CA ARG A 329 4.72 31.02 4.55
C ARG A 329 5.14 32.48 4.69
N GLN A 330 6.43 32.77 4.85
CA GLN A 330 6.95 34.13 4.89
C GLN A 330 6.76 34.85 3.55
N ASP A 331 6.90 34.11 2.45
CA ASP A 331 6.63 34.58 1.10
C ASP A 331 5.13 34.59 0.74
N GLY A 332 4.24 34.29 1.70
CA GLY A 332 2.78 34.35 1.53
C GLY A 332 2.13 33.09 0.97
N TRP A 333 2.88 32.01 0.75
CA TRP A 333 2.33 30.75 0.23
C TRP A 333 1.55 29.97 1.31
N PRO A 334 0.37 29.40 0.97
CA PRO A 334 -0.43 28.59 1.87
C PRO A 334 0.14 27.15 2.01
N ALA A 335 1.31 27.05 2.64
CA ALA A 335 2.05 25.80 2.81
C ALA A 335 1.89 25.15 4.20
N LEU A 336 1.84 23.82 4.25
CA LEU A 336 1.82 23.00 5.48
C LEU A 336 2.95 21.95 5.45
N SER A 337 3.49 21.56 6.63
CA SER A 337 4.46 20.46 6.73
C SER A 337 3.85 19.18 7.32
N ILE A 338 4.29 18.02 6.83
CA ILE A 338 3.98 16.70 7.41
C ILE A 338 5.23 15.82 7.53
N HIS A 339 5.56 15.41 8.75
CA HIS A 339 6.71 14.55 9.03
C HIS A 339 6.54 13.80 10.36
N GLY A 340 7.49 12.93 10.71
CA GLY A 340 7.34 12.00 11.84
C GLY A 340 7.37 12.60 13.25
N ASP A 341 7.71 13.89 13.41
CA ASP A 341 7.70 14.58 14.71
C ASP A 341 6.41 15.39 14.94
N LYS A 342 5.59 15.56 13.90
CA LYS A 342 4.26 16.15 14.04
C LYS A 342 3.35 15.20 14.83
N GLN A 343 2.50 15.77 15.67
CA GLN A 343 1.50 14.98 16.39
C GLN A 343 0.49 14.37 15.40
N GLN A 344 -0.11 13.22 15.72
CA GLN A 344 -0.97 12.52 14.75
C GLN A 344 -2.21 13.35 14.36
N ASN A 345 -2.84 14.04 15.32
CA ASN A 345 -3.94 14.96 15.05
C ASN A 345 -3.54 16.08 14.07
N GLU A 346 -2.32 16.61 14.19
CA GLU A 346 -1.77 17.61 13.27
C GLU A 346 -1.54 17.01 11.89
N ARG A 347 -1.01 15.78 11.80
CA ARG A 347 -0.84 15.06 10.52
C ARG A 347 -2.18 14.84 9.82
N ASP A 348 -3.18 14.33 10.55
CA ASP A 348 -4.51 14.06 10.02
C ASP A 348 -5.18 15.36 9.54
N TRP A 349 -5.02 16.44 10.29
CA TRP A 349 -5.50 17.77 9.91
C TRP A 349 -4.80 18.31 8.65
N VAL A 350 -3.47 18.28 8.59
CA VAL A 350 -2.70 18.73 7.42
C VAL A 350 -3.11 17.94 6.16
N LEU A 351 -3.26 16.63 6.28
CA LEU A 351 -3.72 15.78 5.18
C LEU A 351 -5.13 16.16 4.72
N ASN A 352 -6.04 16.46 5.65
CA ASN A 352 -7.39 16.88 5.31
C ASN A 352 -7.42 18.26 4.62
N GLU A 353 -6.63 19.22 5.10
CA GLU A 353 -6.52 20.55 4.49
C GLU A 353 -5.94 20.47 3.07
N PHE A 354 -4.95 19.61 2.84
CA PHE A 354 -4.41 19.35 1.51
C PHE A 354 -5.44 18.67 0.58
N LYS A 355 -6.13 17.64 1.09
CA LYS A 355 -7.16 16.92 0.34
C LYS A 355 -8.31 17.85 -0.08
N THR A 356 -8.77 18.70 0.83
CA THR A 356 -9.86 19.67 0.58
C THR A 356 -9.42 20.87 -0.26
N GLY A 357 -8.12 21.03 -0.53
CA GLY A 357 -7.58 22.14 -1.31
C GLY A 357 -7.48 23.47 -0.56
N LYS A 358 -7.82 23.51 0.73
CA LYS A 358 -7.69 24.72 1.56
C LYS A 358 -6.25 25.16 1.73
N SER A 359 -5.31 24.21 1.77
CA SER A 359 -3.87 24.46 1.71
C SER A 359 -3.29 23.64 0.56
N PRO A 360 -3.09 24.25 -0.63
CA PRO A 360 -2.69 23.54 -1.83
C PRO A 360 -1.21 23.12 -1.84
N ILE A 361 -0.38 23.58 -0.90
CA ILE A 361 1.04 23.23 -0.84
C ILE A 361 1.35 22.42 0.43
N MET A 362 1.93 21.23 0.26
CA MET A 362 2.33 20.37 1.36
C MET A 362 3.80 19.97 1.23
N VAL A 363 4.57 20.17 2.29
CA VAL A 363 5.97 19.79 2.40
C VAL A 363 6.09 18.53 3.27
N ALA A 364 6.68 17.47 2.72
CA ALA A 364 6.67 16.14 3.29
C ALA A 364 8.09 15.56 3.39
N THR A 365 8.32 14.74 4.41
CA THR A 365 9.44 13.77 4.36
C THR A 365 8.95 12.44 3.78
N ASP A 366 9.85 11.47 3.58
CA ASP A 366 9.51 10.11 3.09
C ASP A 366 8.47 9.36 3.94
N VAL A 367 8.14 9.87 5.12
CA VAL A 367 7.04 9.34 5.92
C VAL A 367 5.69 9.63 5.27
N ALA A 368 5.55 10.71 4.50
CA ALA A 368 4.34 11.11 3.80
C ALA A 368 4.34 10.74 2.30
N SER A 369 5.46 10.26 1.75
CA SER A 369 5.54 9.87 0.34
C SER A 369 4.78 8.59 0.00
N ARG A 370 4.26 7.87 1.00
CA ARG A 370 3.59 6.58 0.80
C ARG A 370 2.36 6.46 1.70
N GLY A 371 1.20 6.27 1.06
CA GLY A 371 -0.07 6.09 1.75
C GLY A 371 -0.86 7.38 2.01
N ILE A 372 -0.60 8.47 1.28
CA ILE A 372 -1.57 9.56 1.18
C ILE A 372 -2.50 9.21 0.01
N GLY A 373 -3.51 8.37 0.27
CA GLY A 373 -4.65 8.18 -0.58
C GLY A 373 -5.44 9.48 -0.69
N MET A 374 -5.03 10.35 -1.60
CA MET A 374 -5.92 11.33 -2.20
C MET A 374 -6.78 10.57 -3.18
N THR A 375 -8.01 10.31 -2.79
CA THR A 375 -9.03 9.75 -3.68
C THR A 375 -9.30 10.75 -4.80
N THR A 376 -8.74 10.47 -5.98
CA THR A 376 -9.28 10.74 -7.33
C THR A 376 -8.32 10.08 -8.34
N THR A 377 -8.66 8.86 -8.79
CA THR A 377 -8.08 8.20 -9.99
C THR A 377 -6.57 7.90 -10.00
N PRO A 378 -6.05 7.02 -10.89
CA PRO A 378 -4.85 6.24 -10.65
C PRO A 378 -3.59 7.06 -10.93
N SER A 379 -2.82 7.36 -9.90
CA SER A 379 -1.40 7.72 -10.06
C SER A 379 -0.61 7.29 -8.85
N PRO A 380 0.52 6.63 -9.10
CA PRO A 380 1.57 6.65 -8.09
C PRO A 380 2.95 6.45 -8.68
N LEU A 381 3.82 7.41 -8.41
CA LEU A 381 5.22 7.07 -8.27
C LEU A 381 5.79 7.64 -7.00
N THR A 382 6.24 6.72 -6.14
CA THR A 382 7.19 7.02 -5.07
C THR A 382 8.50 6.32 -5.40
N PHE A 383 9.34 6.95 -6.22
CA PHE A 383 10.75 6.57 -6.36
C PHE A 383 11.50 6.91 -5.07
N HIS A 384 12.24 5.94 -4.54
CA HIS A 384 13.22 6.12 -3.47
C HIS A 384 14.58 6.46 -4.10
N LEU A 385 15.16 7.60 -3.72
CA LEU A 385 16.58 7.87 -3.93
C LEU A 385 17.31 7.70 -2.59
N PRO A 386 18.48 7.02 -2.54
CA PRO A 386 19.22 6.90 -1.31
C PRO A 386 19.80 8.26 -0.90
N PHE A 387 19.72 8.55 0.40
CA PHE A 387 20.49 9.52 1.18
C PHE A 387 21.38 10.50 0.39
N SER A 388 20.84 11.67 0.09
CA SER A 388 21.55 12.93 -0.19
C SER A 388 20.47 14.00 -0.43
N MET A 389 20.66 15.24 0.09
CA MET A 389 19.67 16.34 0.05
C MET A 389 19.11 16.60 -1.37
N SER A 390 17.96 16.02 -1.69
CA SER A 390 17.22 16.24 -2.94
C SER A 390 15.85 16.86 -2.64
N PHE A 391 15.51 17.93 -3.37
CA PHE A 391 14.18 18.52 -3.35
C PHE A 391 13.39 17.93 -4.52
N ARG A 392 12.16 17.48 -4.26
CA ARG A 392 11.26 16.95 -5.29
C ARG A 392 9.95 17.72 -5.25
N VAL A 393 9.54 18.32 -6.36
CA VAL A 393 8.25 18.98 -6.51
C VAL A 393 7.37 18.06 -7.36
N THR A 394 6.28 17.58 -6.80
CA THR A 394 5.27 16.79 -7.53
C THR A 394 4.01 17.64 -7.65
N CYS A 395 3.60 17.98 -8.87
CA CYS A 395 2.29 18.58 -9.14
C CYS A 395 1.22 17.48 -9.13
N ILE A 396 0.15 17.66 -8.38
CA ILE A 396 -1.04 16.82 -8.39
C ILE A 396 -2.18 17.69 -8.90
N ASP A 397 -2.45 17.61 -10.19
CA ASP A 397 -3.63 18.25 -10.76
C ASP A 397 -4.86 17.46 -10.30
N ALA A 398 -5.89 18.19 -9.86
CA ALA A 398 -7.19 17.60 -9.61
C ALA A 398 -7.77 17.09 -10.95
N LEU A 399 -7.70 15.78 -11.19
CA LEU A 399 -8.35 15.10 -12.32
C LEU A 399 -9.88 15.20 -12.22
N LEU A 400 -10.42 16.35 -12.62
CA LEU A 400 -11.82 16.51 -13.01
C LEU A 400 -11.87 16.72 -14.54
N ASP A 401 -12.45 15.73 -15.23
CA ASP A 401 -13.17 15.81 -16.52
C ASP A 401 -12.64 16.71 -17.65
N THR A 402 -11.32 16.80 -17.83
CA THR A 402 -10.70 17.51 -18.97
C THR A 402 -9.63 16.66 -19.67
N PRO A 403 -9.36 16.86 -20.98
CA PRO A 403 -8.49 15.98 -21.77
C PRO A 403 -7.06 15.94 -21.21
N PRO A 404 -6.25 14.92 -21.56
CA PRO A 404 -5.09 14.51 -20.77
C PRO A 404 -4.02 15.59 -20.70
N ALA A 405 -3.98 16.32 -19.59
CA ALA A 405 -2.85 17.19 -19.23
C ALA A 405 -1.78 16.36 -18.49
N LEU A 406 -0.53 16.52 -18.90
CA LEU A 406 0.64 15.87 -18.30
C LEU A 406 0.96 16.57 -16.97
N ALA A 407 0.87 15.86 -15.84
CA ALA A 407 1.30 16.42 -14.55
C ALA A 407 2.84 16.36 -14.45
N PRO A 408 3.56 17.50 -14.29
CA PRO A 408 5.01 17.52 -14.23
C PRO A 408 5.53 17.15 -12.83
N GLN A 409 6.63 16.39 -12.82
CA GLN A 409 7.39 16.03 -11.64
C GLN A 409 8.82 16.57 -11.79
N VAL A 410 9.19 17.54 -10.94
CA VAL A 410 10.50 18.22 -10.98
C VAL A 410 11.41 17.68 -9.88
N HIS A 411 12.63 17.29 -10.26
CA HIS A 411 13.69 16.85 -9.37
C HIS A 411 14.84 17.85 -9.38
N MET A 412 15.17 18.42 -8.22
CA MET A 412 16.34 19.28 -8.05
C MET A 412 17.44 18.54 -7.31
N THR A 413 18.60 18.44 -7.94
CA THR A 413 19.75 17.69 -7.43
C THR A 413 21.04 18.49 -7.53
N SER A 414 21.97 18.28 -6.59
CA SER A 414 23.26 18.96 -6.61
C SER A 414 24.29 18.22 -7.47
N SER A 415 25.29 18.95 -7.94
CA SER A 415 26.39 18.41 -8.75
C SER A 415 27.19 17.29 -8.05
N ARG A 416 27.12 17.19 -6.72
CA ARG A 416 27.73 16.10 -5.94
C ARG A 416 27.00 14.75 -6.09
N ALA A 417 25.75 14.74 -6.55
CA ALA A 417 24.95 13.53 -6.79
C ALA A 417 25.03 13.01 -8.24
N ARG A 418 25.95 13.53 -9.05
CA ARG A 418 26.09 13.20 -10.50
C ARG A 418 26.31 11.71 -10.79
N SER A 419 26.94 10.97 -9.87
CA SER A 419 27.13 9.52 -10.01
C SER A 419 25.83 8.71 -9.85
N LEU A 420 24.87 9.20 -9.06
CA LEU A 420 23.51 8.65 -8.96
C LEU A 420 22.67 9.05 -10.18
N LEU A 421 22.88 10.27 -10.68
CA LEU A 421 22.24 10.76 -11.92
C LEU A 421 22.60 9.89 -13.12
N ASN A 422 23.87 9.48 -13.27
CA ASN A 422 24.29 8.62 -14.37
C ASN A 422 23.64 7.23 -14.33
N LYS A 423 23.25 6.73 -13.14
CA LYS A 423 22.49 5.48 -12.99
C LYS A 423 21.01 5.63 -13.35
N LEU A 424 20.46 6.84 -13.21
CA LEU A 424 19.11 7.21 -13.68
C LEU A 424 19.09 7.41 -15.20
N ILE A 425 20.05 8.17 -15.73
CA ILE A 425 20.24 8.44 -17.17
C ILE A 425 20.41 7.15 -17.97
N ALA A 426 21.18 6.18 -17.44
CA ALA A 426 21.40 4.90 -18.10
C ALA A 426 20.16 3.98 -18.14
N ARG A 427 19.07 4.34 -17.43
CA ARG A 427 17.86 3.51 -17.30
C ARG A 427 16.66 4.02 -18.11
N ASP A 428 16.69 5.26 -18.60
CA ASP A 428 15.64 5.82 -19.47
C ASP A 428 16.26 6.84 -20.47
N PRO A 429 16.54 6.45 -21.74
CA PRO A 429 17.23 7.31 -22.70
C PRO A 429 16.40 8.47 -23.27
N TRP A 430 15.10 8.55 -22.95
CA TRP A 430 14.13 9.42 -23.65
C TRP A 430 13.71 10.68 -22.89
N VAL A 431 14.39 11.02 -21.79
CA VAL A 431 14.02 12.15 -20.92
C VAL A 431 15.05 13.28 -21.01
N TYR A 432 15.25 13.92 -22.17
CA TYR A 432 16.05 15.16 -22.23
C TYR A 432 15.61 16.10 -23.36
N TRP A 433 14.99 17.23 -22.99
CA TRP A 433 15.35 18.61 -23.38
C TRP A 433 14.88 19.58 -22.30
#